data_AF-A0AAE0F2B6-F1
#
_entry.id   AF-A0AAE0F2B6-F1
#
_cell.length_a   1.000
_cell.length_b   1.000
_cell.length_c   1.000
_cell.angle_alpha   90.00
_cell.angle_beta   90.00
_cell.angle_gamma   90.00
#
_symmetry.space_group_name_H-M   'P 1'
#
loop_
_entity.id
_entity.type
_entity.pdbx_description
1 polymer ?
#
loop_
_entity_poly.entity_id
_entity_poly.type
_entity_poly.pdbx_seq_one_letter_code
_entity_poly.pdbx_strand_id
1 'polypeptide(L)'
;MDRVSFAEHFIKQYPGKQQVDLSVEIDVPGTWFNKMSPAEKRKQFKCVAVEFDALKPFAGGNPARNHHPAIRFQVLSDVEEDPNHEGYWIKLVTWNRFRHNTFKDDRASEARYILSAASTTQDSGSE
;
A
#
# COMPACT_ATOMS: atom_id res chain seq x y z
N MET A 1 -10.41 14.36 35.86
CA MET A 1 -9.90 14.97 34.60
C MET A 1 -9.21 13.87 33.83
N ASP A 2 -10.02 13.17 33.06
CA ASP A 2 -9.68 11.95 32.35
C ASP A 2 -8.56 12.20 31.34
N ARG A 3 -7.44 11.51 31.53
CA ARG A 3 -6.41 11.35 30.51
C ARG A 3 -7.07 10.59 29.35
N VAL A 4 -7.42 11.31 28.29
CA VAL A 4 -7.75 10.71 27.00
C VAL A 4 -6.54 9.86 26.62
N SER A 5 -6.69 8.55 26.77
CA SER A 5 -5.71 7.57 26.30
C SER A 5 -5.65 7.72 24.79
N PHE A 6 -4.64 8.42 24.28
CA PHE A 6 -4.23 8.29 22.89
C PHE A 6 -3.78 6.83 22.73
N ALA A 7 -4.72 5.96 22.37
CA ALA A 7 -4.37 4.67 21.82
C ALA A 7 -3.52 4.96 20.59
N GLU A 8 -2.21 4.81 20.73
CA GLU A 8 -1.30 4.72 19.59
C GLU A 8 -1.84 3.58 18.73
N HIS A 9 -2.54 3.92 17.66
CA HIS A 9 -2.97 2.94 16.68
C HIS A 9 -1.70 2.37 16.05
N PHE A 10 -1.26 1.21 16.55
CA PHE A 10 -0.17 0.46 15.96
C PHE A 10 -0.50 0.23 14.48
N ILE A 11 0.32 0.80 13.59
CA ILE A 11 0.19 0.61 12.15
C ILE A 11 0.53 -0.84 11.85
N LYS A 12 -0.49 -1.64 11.55
CA LYS A 12 -0.34 -3.03 11.14
C LYS A 12 0.59 -3.11 9.93
N GLN A 13 1.62 -3.94 10.05
CA GLN A 13 2.55 -4.20 8.96
C GLN A 13 2.09 -5.43 8.20
N TYR A 14 1.87 -5.27 6.90
CA TYR A 14 1.48 -6.36 6.01
C TYR A 14 2.65 -6.75 5.09
N PRO A 15 2.86 -8.06 4.81
CA PRO A 15 3.89 -8.51 3.88
C PRO A 15 3.66 -7.92 2.48
N GLY A 16 4.71 -7.37 1.86
CA GLY A 16 4.58 -6.69 0.57
C GLY A 16 4.09 -7.60 -0.55
N LYS A 17 4.64 -8.82 -0.66
CA LYS A 17 4.24 -9.80 -1.69
C LYS A 17 2.75 -10.14 -1.64
N GLN A 18 2.22 -10.41 -0.45
CA GLN A 18 0.79 -10.68 -0.23
C GLN A 18 -0.09 -9.50 -0.70
N GLN A 19 0.37 -8.26 -0.51
CA GLN A 19 -0.39 -7.08 -0.93
C GLN A 19 -0.47 -6.95 -2.45
N VAL A 20 0.57 -7.38 -3.16
CA VAL A 20 0.56 -7.44 -4.62
C VAL A 20 -0.32 -8.59 -5.10
N ASP A 21 -0.22 -9.76 -4.48
CA ASP A 21 -1.01 -10.94 -4.87
C ASP A 21 -2.52 -10.70 -4.73
N LEU A 22 -2.91 -9.89 -3.76
CA LEU A 22 -4.30 -9.49 -3.53
C LEU A 22 -4.73 -8.23 -4.30
N SER A 23 -3.82 -7.63 -5.08
CA SER A 23 -4.04 -6.33 -5.75
C SER A 23 -4.63 -5.30 -4.79
N VAL A 24 -3.98 -5.10 -3.64
CA VAL A 24 -4.52 -4.24 -2.57
C VAL A 24 -4.72 -2.82 -3.08
N GLU A 25 -5.98 -2.36 -3.02
CA GLU A 25 -6.35 -0.98 -3.32
C GLU A 25 -6.40 -0.15 -2.04
N ILE A 26 -5.77 1.02 -2.08
CA ILE A 26 -5.78 2.01 -1.00
C ILE A 26 -5.95 3.43 -1.54
N ASP A 27 -6.20 4.36 -0.63
CA ASP A 27 -6.23 5.79 -0.93
C ASP A 27 -4.90 6.46 -0.54
N VAL A 28 -4.22 7.04 -1.53
CA VAL A 28 -2.97 7.80 -1.33
C VAL A 28 -3.29 9.30 -1.37
N PRO A 29 -2.87 10.09 -0.36
CA PRO A 29 -3.12 11.52 -0.37
C PRO A 29 -2.29 12.23 -1.45
N GLY A 30 -2.89 13.21 -2.12
CA GLY A 30 -2.24 14.01 -3.16
C GLY A 30 -0.96 14.72 -2.68
N THR A 31 -0.86 15.01 -1.39
CA THR A 31 0.34 15.59 -0.76
C THR A 31 1.58 14.72 -0.88
N TRP A 32 1.43 13.42 -1.13
CA TRP A 32 2.56 12.52 -1.35
C TRP A 32 3.24 12.75 -2.72
N PHE A 33 2.50 13.26 -3.70
CA PHE A 33 3.02 13.49 -5.05
C PHE A 33 3.66 14.90 -5.17
N ASN A 34 4.90 14.93 -5.65
CA ASN A 34 5.70 16.17 -5.69
C ASN A 34 5.19 17.21 -6.72
N LYS A 35 4.55 16.76 -7.81
CA LYS A 35 4.17 17.59 -8.96
C LYS A 35 2.64 17.78 -9.10
N MET A 36 1.96 18.04 -7.99
CA MET A 36 0.52 18.31 -7.98
C MET A 36 0.20 19.76 -7.66
N SER A 37 -0.87 20.28 -8.27
CA SER A 37 -1.45 21.57 -7.92
C SER A 37 -1.98 21.58 -6.48
N PRO A 38 -2.19 22.75 -5.85
CA PRO A 38 -2.76 22.84 -4.51
C PRO A 38 -4.15 22.17 -4.39
N ALA A 39 -4.95 22.17 -5.46
CA ALA A 39 -6.26 21.52 -5.47
C ALA A 39 -6.12 19.99 -5.48
N GLU A 40 -5.21 19.44 -6.27
CA GLU A 40 -4.95 17.99 -6.34
C GLU A 40 -4.33 17.46 -5.06
N LYS A 41 -3.46 18.24 -4.41
CA LYS A 41 -2.87 17.87 -3.12
C LYS A 41 -3.91 17.64 -2.02
N ARG A 42 -5.11 18.21 -2.14
CA ARG A 42 -6.23 18.02 -1.20
C ARG A 42 -7.07 16.78 -1.48
N LYS A 43 -6.83 16.10 -2.61
CA LYS A 43 -7.56 14.89 -3.01
C LYS A 43 -6.87 13.64 -2.48
N GLN A 44 -7.59 12.52 -2.55
CA GLN A 44 -7.05 11.19 -2.40
C GLN A 44 -7.19 10.44 -3.73
N PHE A 45 -6.23 9.58 -4.01
CA PHE A 45 -6.12 8.86 -5.27
C PHE A 45 -6.18 7.36 -4.99
N LYS A 46 -7.10 6.67 -5.67
CA LYS A 46 -7.20 5.21 -5.60
C LYS A 46 -5.99 4.59 -6.28
N CYS A 47 -5.27 3.78 -5.52
CA CYS A 47 -4.02 3.19 -5.94
C CYS A 47 -4.04 1.67 -5.71
N VAL A 48 -3.53 0.90 -6.66
CA VAL A 48 -3.45 -0.57 -6.58
C VAL A 48 -2.00 -1.03 -6.54
N ALA A 49 -1.67 -1.94 -5.61
CA ALA A 49 -0.35 -2.57 -5.55
C ALA A 49 -0.15 -3.52 -6.73
N VAL A 50 0.96 -3.38 -7.46
CA VAL A 50 1.26 -4.17 -8.66
C VAL A 50 2.61 -4.87 -8.64
N GLU A 51 3.55 -4.41 -7.81
CA GLU A 51 4.87 -5.06 -7.69
C GLU A 51 5.45 -4.87 -6.29
N PHE A 52 6.25 -5.85 -5.86
CA PHE A 52 6.98 -5.81 -4.60
C PHE A 52 8.46 -6.07 -4.86
N ASP A 53 9.31 -5.20 -4.33
CA ASP A 53 10.76 -5.36 -4.34
C ASP A 53 11.26 -5.23 -2.90
N ALA A 54 11.94 -6.27 -2.39
CA ALA A 54 12.45 -6.31 -1.03
C ALA A 54 13.65 -5.37 -0.81
N LEU A 55 14.36 -5.00 -1.88
CA LEU A 55 15.59 -4.22 -1.85
C LEU A 55 15.54 -3.08 -2.88
N LYS A 56 14.42 -2.36 -2.98
CA LYS A 56 14.29 -1.27 -3.93
C LYS A 56 15.23 -0.10 -3.57
N PRO A 57 16.11 0.35 -4.48
CA PRO A 57 16.89 1.56 -4.26
C PRO A 57 16.00 2.79 -4.36
N PHE A 58 16.10 3.68 -3.37
CA PHE A 58 15.56 5.03 -3.44
C PHE A 58 16.69 6.03 -3.69
N ALA A 59 16.36 7.23 -4.18
CA ALA A 59 17.33 8.31 -4.32
C ALA A 59 17.59 9.01 -2.98
N GLY A 60 18.84 9.43 -2.75
CA GLY A 60 19.25 10.27 -1.61
C GLY A 60 19.65 9.49 -0.35
N GLY A 61 20.87 9.72 0.15
CA GLY A 61 21.43 9.03 1.32
C GLY A 61 22.59 8.09 0.98
N ASN A 62 23.03 7.27 1.95
CA ASN A 62 24.11 6.32 1.74
C ASN A 62 23.63 5.15 0.85
N PRO A 63 24.24 4.90 -0.32
CA PRO A 63 23.79 3.86 -1.27
C PRO A 63 23.79 2.45 -0.67
N ALA A 64 24.67 2.14 0.28
CA ALA A 64 24.69 0.85 0.97
C ALA A 64 23.47 0.63 1.88
N ARG A 65 22.75 1.70 2.24
CA ARG A 65 21.62 1.66 3.20
C ARG A 65 20.30 2.13 2.59
N ASN A 66 20.26 2.50 1.31
CA ASN A 66 19.08 3.09 0.69
C ASN A 66 18.17 2.08 -0.04
N HIS A 67 18.41 0.80 0.19
CA HIS A 67 17.58 -0.29 -0.29
C HIS A 67 16.54 -0.60 0.78
N HIS A 68 15.26 -0.56 0.42
CA HIS A 68 14.17 -0.83 1.34
C HIS A 68 13.10 -1.69 0.66
N PRO A 69 12.35 -2.50 1.44
CA PRO A 69 11.13 -3.10 0.95
C PRO A 69 10.18 -2.03 0.42
N ALA A 70 9.66 -2.22 -0.78
CA ALA A 70 8.86 -1.24 -1.50
C ALA A 70 7.76 -1.89 -2.31
N ILE A 71 6.70 -1.12 -2.51
CA ILE A 71 5.59 -1.46 -3.41
C ILE A 71 5.66 -0.51 -4.60
N ARG A 72 5.56 -1.06 -5.81
CA ARG A 72 5.11 -0.29 -6.97
C ARG A 72 3.60 -0.35 -7.00
N PHE A 73 2.97 0.81 -7.15
CA PHE A 73 1.53 0.92 -7.28
C PHE A 73 1.17 1.76 -8.50
N GLN A 74 -0.03 1.54 -9.01
CA GLN A 74 -0.61 2.37 -10.07
C GLN A 74 -1.75 3.20 -9.52
N VAL A 75 -1.85 4.45 -9.94
CA VAL A 75 -3.03 5.28 -9.71
C VAL A 75 -4.06 4.89 -10.78
N LEU A 76 -5.28 4.52 -10.37
CA LEU A 76 -6.26 3.97 -11.31
C LEU A 76 -6.59 4.94 -12.45
N SER A 77 -6.74 6.24 -12.14
CA SER A 77 -6.98 7.26 -13.17
C SER A 77 -5.81 7.44 -14.14
N ASP A 78 -4.57 7.28 -13.69
CA ASP A 78 -3.40 7.42 -14.56
C ASP A 78 -3.33 6.26 -15.56
N VAL A 79 -3.74 5.05 -15.14
CA VAL A 79 -3.78 3.86 -16.01
C VAL A 79 -4.96 3.91 -16.99
N GLU A 80 -6.08 4.53 -16.59
CA GLU A 80 -7.21 4.79 -17.50
C GLU A 80 -6.81 5.76 -18.63
N GLU A 81 -5.98 6.77 -18.33
CA GLU A 81 -5.49 7.73 -19.32
C GLU A 81 -4.32 7.18 -20.15
N ASP A 82 -3.37 6.48 -19.51
CA ASP A 82 -2.23 5.82 -20.14
C ASP A 82 -2.10 4.37 -19.62
N PRO A 83 -2.58 3.38 -20.40
CA PRO A 83 -2.47 1.96 -20.03
C PRO A 83 -1.05 1.45 -19.82
N ASN A 84 -0.03 2.16 -20.33
CA ASN A 84 1.37 1.80 -20.17
C ASN A 84 2.06 2.52 -19.00
N HIS A 85 1.30 3.26 -18.17
CA HIS A 85 1.84 4.00 -17.06
C HIS A 85 2.58 3.07 -16.07
N GLU A 86 3.88 3.29 -15.90
CA GLU A 86 4.77 2.42 -15.09
C GLU A 86 4.40 2.42 -13.60
N GLY A 87 3.72 3.45 -13.12
CA GLY A 87 3.32 3.59 -11.72
C GLY A 87 4.42 4.21 -10.86
N TYR A 88 4.24 4.10 -9.55
CA TYR A 88 5.03 4.81 -8.55
C TYR A 88 5.58 3.84 -7.51
N TRP A 89 6.84 4.04 -7.14
CA TRP A 89 7.48 3.29 -6.07
C TRP A 89 7.35 4.01 -4.73
N ILE A 90 7.00 3.26 -3.69
CA ILE A 90 6.93 3.76 -2.32
C ILE A 90 7.46 2.71 -1.34
N LYS A 91 8.09 3.17 -0.25
CA LYS A 91 8.52 2.26 0.83
C LYS A 91 7.30 1.53 1.40
N LEU A 92 7.46 0.24 1.66
CA LEU A 92 6.41 -0.64 2.19
C LEU A 92 5.84 -0.09 3.52
N VAL A 93 6.68 0.50 4.37
CA VAL A 93 6.24 1.13 5.63
C VAL A 93 5.26 2.28 5.38
N THR A 94 5.47 3.08 4.34
CA THR A 94 4.60 4.19 4.00
C THR A 94 3.31 3.69 3.33
N TRP A 95 3.42 2.68 2.46
CA TRP A 95 2.25 1.97 1.92
C TRP A 95 1.37 1.41 3.03
N ASN A 96 1.95 0.71 4.01
CA ASN A 96 1.21 0.16 5.16
C ASN A 96 0.54 1.26 6.01
N ARG A 97 1.16 2.44 6.11
CA ARG A 97 0.52 3.61 6.75
C ARG A 97 -0.70 4.09 5.98
N PHE A 98 -0.60 4.19 4.65
CA PHE A 98 -1.74 4.58 3.81
C PHE A 98 -2.85 3.53 3.85
N ARG A 99 -2.50 2.24 3.74
CA ARG A 99 -3.45 1.12 3.93
C ARG A 99 -4.17 1.24 5.28
N HIS A 100 -3.42 1.43 6.36
CA HIS A 100 -4.02 1.60 7.68
C HIS A 100 -5.00 2.77 7.69
N ASN A 101 -4.62 3.92 7.13
CA ASN A 101 -5.47 5.11 7.08
C ASN A 101 -6.72 4.93 6.21
N THR A 102 -6.64 4.18 5.10
CA THR A 102 -7.79 3.87 4.25
C THR A 102 -8.83 3.03 5.00
N PHE A 103 -8.39 2.07 5.80
CA PHE A 103 -9.29 1.11 6.45
C PHE A 103 -9.53 1.36 7.95
N LYS A 104 -8.96 2.43 8.52
CA LYS A 104 -9.06 2.66 9.99
C LYS A 104 -10.50 2.82 10.47
N ASP A 105 -11.36 3.43 9.65
CA ASP A 105 -12.76 3.72 9.97
C ASP A 105 -13.73 2.70 9.34
N ASP A 106 -13.25 1.84 8.44
CA ASP A 106 -14.02 0.76 7.80
C ASP A 106 -13.17 -0.51 7.64
N ARG A 107 -13.08 -1.27 8.73
CA ARG A 107 -12.35 -2.54 8.76
C ARG A 107 -13.05 -3.65 7.97
N ALA A 108 -14.36 -3.54 7.73
CA ALA A 108 -15.09 -4.52 6.95
C ALA A 108 -14.61 -4.51 5.49
N SER A 109 -14.37 -3.31 4.94
CA SER A 109 -13.79 -3.16 3.59
C SER A 109 -12.34 -3.66 3.48
N GLU A 110 -11.59 -3.76 4.59
CA GLU A 110 -10.25 -4.37 4.59
C GLU A 110 -10.30 -5.90 4.45
N ALA A 111 -11.42 -6.53 4.82
CA ALA A 111 -11.53 -7.98 4.92
C ALA A 111 -11.20 -8.71 3.61
N ARG A 112 -11.51 -8.10 2.45
CA ARG A 112 -11.13 -8.63 1.12
C ARG A 112 -9.62 -8.75 0.90
N TYR A 113 -8.82 -8.00 1.65
CA TYR A 113 -7.36 -7.95 1.57
C TYR A 113 -6.66 -8.65 2.74
N ILE A 114 -7.43 -9.36 3.55
CA ILE A 114 -6.92 -10.26 4.57
C ILE A 114 -7.15 -11.63 3.97
N LEU A 115 -6.07 -12.29 3.52
CA LEU A 115 -6.16 -13.71 3.16
C LEU A 115 -6.86 -14.41 4.31
N SER A 116 -8.00 -15.04 4.04
CA SER A 116 -8.35 -16.26 4.75
C SER A 116 -7.12 -17.15 4.62
N ALA A 117 -6.31 -17.28 5.67
CA ALA A 117 -5.17 -18.19 5.69
C ALA A 117 -5.62 -19.67 5.62
N ALA A 118 -6.85 -19.96 5.19
CA ALA A 118 -7.52 -21.25 5.31
C ALA A 118 -7.91 -21.88 3.96
N SER A 119 -7.26 -21.56 2.85
CA SER A 119 -7.57 -22.19 1.55
C SER A 119 -6.34 -22.67 0.77
N THR A 120 -5.24 -22.99 1.45
CA THR A 120 -4.07 -23.67 0.83
C THR A 120 -3.74 -25.02 1.49
N THR A 121 -4.69 -25.59 2.25
CA THR A 121 -4.56 -26.97 2.76
C THR A 121 -5.83 -27.73 2.44
N GLN A 122 -5.94 -28.24 1.21
CA GLN A 122 -6.68 -29.46 0.80
C GLN A 122 -6.93 -29.41 -0.72
N ASP A 123 -5.93 -29.84 -1.49
CA ASP A 123 -6.16 -30.74 -2.64
C ASP A 123 -4.83 -31.40 -3.01
N SER A 124 -4.49 -32.45 -2.28
CA SER A 124 -3.51 -33.46 -2.70
C SER A 124 -4.14 -34.78 -2.33
N GLY A 125 -5.14 -35.14 -3.11
CA GLY A 125 -5.92 -36.34 -2.93
C GLY A 125 -6.80 -36.57 -4.13
N SER A 126 -6.21 -37.05 -5.22
CA SER A 126 -6.70 -38.17 -6.05
C SER A 126 -5.94 -38.21 -7.37
N GLU A 127 -5.00 -39.14 -7.49
CA GLU A 127 -5.08 -40.27 -8.44
C GLU A 127 -4.07 -41.36 -8.05
#